data_AF-R6EW59-F1
#
_entry.id   AF-R6EW59-F1
#
_cell.length_a   1.000
_cell.length_b   1.000
_cell.length_c   1.000
_cell.angle_alpha   90.00
_cell.angle_beta   90.00
_cell.angle_gamma   90.00
#
_symmetry.space_group_name_H-M   'P 1'
#
loop_
_entity.id
_entity.type
_entity.pdbx_description
1 polymer ?
#
loop_
_entity_poly.entity_id
_entity_poly.type
_entity_poly.pdbx_seq_one_letter_code
_entity_poly.pdbx_strand_id
1 'polypeptide(L)'
;MAKIQIKSEKLTPFGGIFSIMEQFDSTLSSVIDSTLGLRCRLFGYRYSEIIRSLMSIYFCGDSCIEDITTHLKNHLSLHPTLRTCSSDTILRAIKELTQENVLYTSDTGKNYDFNTADTLAHVLRMSLLI
;
A
#
# COMPACT_ATOMS: atom_id res chain seq x y z
N MET A 1 -29.52 -25.36 -20.02
CA MET A 1 -28.10 -25.75 -20.20
C MET A 1 -27.25 -24.49 -20.17
N ALA A 2 -26.25 -24.41 -19.29
CA ALA A 2 -25.32 -23.28 -19.26
C ALA A 2 -24.38 -23.34 -20.47
N LYS A 3 -24.22 -22.23 -21.18
CA LYS A 3 -23.37 -22.12 -22.37
C LYS A 3 -21.92 -21.93 -21.91
N ILE A 4 -21.15 -23.02 -21.86
CA ILE A 4 -19.73 -22.98 -21.47
C ILE A 4 -18.90 -22.58 -22.70
N GLN A 5 -18.31 -21.38 -22.69
CA GLN A 5 -17.28 -20.98 -23.65
C GLN A 5 -15.90 -21.35 -23.10
N ILE A 6 -15.13 -22.15 -23.84
CA ILE A 6 -13.74 -22.46 -23.52
C ILE A 6 -12.87 -21.43 -24.24
N LYS A 7 -12.20 -20.56 -23.48
CA LYS A 7 -11.17 -19.65 -24.00
C LYS A 7 -9.79 -20.29 -23.81
N SER A 8 -8.98 -20.35 -24.85
CA SER A 8 -7.61 -20.88 -24.83
C SER A 8 -6.54 -19.82 -24.54
N GLU A 9 -6.95 -18.57 -24.29
CA GLU A 9 -6.05 -17.46 -24.00
C GLU A 9 -5.33 -17.69 -22.67
N LYS A 10 -4.03 -17.37 -22.62
CA LYS A 10 -3.24 -17.46 -21.39
C LYS A 10 -3.75 -16.39 -20.42
N LEU A 11 -4.47 -16.82 -19.39
CA LEU A 11 -4.93 -15.92 -18.33
C LEU A 11 -3.73 -15.41 -17.54
N THR A 12 -3.65 -14.09 -17.37
CA THR A 12 -2.67 -13.47 -16.46
C THR A 12 -3.24 -13.50 -15.05
N PRO A 13 -2.63 -14.25 -14.10
CA PRO A 13 -3.04 -14.21 -12.70
C PRO A 13 -2.97 -12.77 -12.18
N PHE A 14 -3.95 -12.39 -11.37
CA PHE A 14 -4.07 -11.06 -10.79
C PHE A 14 -4.23 -9.90 -11.79
N GLY A 15 -4.40 -10.14 -13.09
CA GLY A 15 -4.48 -9.07 -14.09
C GLY A 15 -5.63 -8.06 -13.86
N GLY A 16 -6.68 -8.45 -13.14
CA GLY A 16 -7.76 -7.54 -12.74
C GLY A 16 -7.32 -6.42 -11.80
N ILE A 17 -6.22 -6.59 -11.06
CA ILE A 17 -5.72 -5.58 -10.12
C ILE A 17 -5.13 -4.36 -10.82
N PHE A 18 -4.72 -4.49 -12.09
CA PHE A 18 -4.07 -3.39 -12.82
C PHE A 18 -4.98 -2.17 -12.93
N SER A 19 -6.27 -2.37 -13.22
CA SER A 19 -7.22 -1.26 -13.25
C SER A 19 -7.36 -0.56 -11.90
N ILE A 20 -7.31 -1.31 -10.78
CA ILE A 20 -7.35 -0.75 -9.43
C ILE A 20 -6.09 0.05 -9.12
N MET A 21 -4.92 -0.44 -9.56
CA MET A 21 -3.64 0.24 -9.39
C MET A 21 -3.53 1.52 -10.22
N GLU A 22 -4.05 1.53 -11.45
CA GLU A 22 -4.13 2.72 -12.28
C GLU A 22 -5.04 3.78 -11.66
N GLN A 23 -6.19 3.36 -11.13
CA GLN A 23 -7.08 4.27 -10.39
C GLN A 23 -6.37 4.85 -9.17
N PHE A 24 -5.72 4.01 -8.36
CA PHE A 24 -4.90 4.46 -7.23
C PHE A 24 -3.85 5.50 -7.65
N ASP A 25 -3.10 5.24 -8.72
CA ASP A 25 -2.06 6.14 -9.20
C ASP A 25 -2.62 7.48 -9.69
N SER A 26 -3.83 7.47 -10.28
CA SER A 26 -4.48 8.69 -10.77
C SER A 26 -5.09 9.58 -9.67
N THR A 27 -5.50 9.01 -8.53
CA THR A 27 -6.18 9.76 -7.46
C THR A 27 -5.33 9.93 -6.21
N LEU A 28 -4.74 8.85 -5.69
CA LEU A 28 -4.13 8.84 -4.36
C LEU A 28 -2.63 9.12 -4.38
N SER A 29 -1.91 8.74 -5.43
CA SER A 29 -0.45 8.85 -5.46
C SER A 29 0.05 10.28 -5.27
N SER A 30 -0.61 11.27 -5.89
CA SER A 30 -0.29 12.68 -5.70
C SER A 30 -0.48 13.13 -4.25
N VAL A 31 -1.61 12.78 -3.63
CA VAL A 31 -1.95 13.20 -2.26
C VAL A 31 -1.00 12.58 -1.25
N ILE A 32 -0.66 11.30 -1.42
CA ILE A 32 0.29 10.59 -0.56
C ILE A 32 1.67 11.24 -0.66
N ASP A 33 2.19 11.42 -1.88
CA ASP A 33 3.55 11.93 -2.07
C ASP A 33 3.67 13.41 -1.67
N SER A 34 2.63 14.22 -1.86
CA SER A 34 2.64 15.61 -1.41
C SER A 34 2.57 15.74 0.11
N THR A 35 1.88 14.80 0.78
CA THR A 35 1.67 14.83 2.23
C THR A 35 2.86 14.24 2.99
N LEU A 36 3.38 13.10 2.54
CA LEU A 36 4.51 12.40 3.18
C LEU A 36 5.88 12.90 2.71
N GLY A 37 5.93 13.61 1.58
CA GLY A 37 7.14 14.13 1.00
C GLY A 37 8.05 13.04 0.40
N LEU A 38 9.31 13.42 0.16
CA LEU A 38 10.31 12.54 -0.44
C LEU A 38 10.90 11.57 0.60
N ARG A 39 10.73 10.27 0.37
CA ARG A 39 11.41 9.22 1.14
C ARG A 39 12.91 9.11 0.86
N CYS A 40 13.29 9.14 -0.42
CA CYS A 40 14.69 8.98 -0.86
C CYS A 40 15.06 10.10 -1.84
N ARG A 41 16.27 10.67 -1.70
CA ARG A 41 16.74 11.79 -2.53
C ARG A 41 17.35 11.38 -3.88
N LEU A 42 17.79 10.13 -4.03
CA LEU A 42 18.57 9.67 -5.19
C LEU A 42 17.89 8.49 -5.90
N PHE A 43 17.95 7.31 -5.29
CA PHE A 43 17.33 6.09 -5.82
C PHE A 43 16.43 5.49 -4.75
N GLY A 44 15.18 5.22 -5.11
CA GLY A 44 14.24 4.62 -4.18
C GLY A 44 12.83 4.54 -4.73
N TYR A 45 11.93 4.18 -3.82
CA TYR A 45 10.50 4.22 -4.05
C TYR A 45 9.90 5.40 -3.30
N ARG A 46 8.90 6.03 -3.91
CA ARG A 46 8.03 7.02 -3.27
C ARG A 46 7.07 6.33 -2.30
N TYR A 47 6.49 7.09 -1.38
CA TYR A 47 5.53 6.50 -0.43
C TYR A 47 4.28 5.99 -1.13
N SER A 48 3.81 6.66 -2.19
CA SER A 48 2.72 6.17 -3.04
C SER A 48 2.99 4.79 -3.64
N GLU A 49 4.18 4.58 -4.22
CA GLU A 49 4.60 3.31 -4.81
C GLU A 49 4.66 2.18 -3.76
N ILE A 50 5.08 2.52 -2.54
CA ILE A 50 5.19 1.56 -1.44
C ILE A 50 3.82 1.19 -0.89
N ILE A 51 2.95 2.18 -0.66
CA ILE A 51 1.57 1.95 -0.21
C ILE A 51 0.78 1.18 -1.27
N ARG A 52 0.92 1.51 -2.56
CA ARG A 52 0.30 0.76 -3.66
C ARG A 52 0.77 -0.70 -3.67
N SER A 53 2.08 -0.91 -3.45
CA SER A 53 2.64 -2.26 -3.33
C SER A 53 2.06 -3.01 -2.13
N LEU A 54 1.94 -2.37 -0.96
CA LEU A 54 1.30 -2.96 0.22
C LEU A 54 -0.19 -3.29 -0.04
N MET A 55 -0.96 -2.38 -0.65
CA MET A 55 -2.36 -2.63 -1.00
C MET A 55 -2.52 -3.80 -1.96
N SER A 56 -1.54 -4.02 -2.85
CA SER A 56 -1.59 -5.13 -3.79
C SER A 56 -1.60 -6.51 -3.12
N ILE A 57 -1.01 -6.62 -1.93
CA ILE A 57 -1.00 -7.82 -1.11
C ILE A 57 -2.44 -8.14 -0.70
N TYR A 58 -3.09 -7.17 -0.06
CA TYR A 58 -4.46 -7.32 0.44
C TYR A 58 -5.48 -7.50 -0.68
N PHE A 59 -5.37 -6.76 -1.79
CA PHE A 59 -6.29 -6.90 -2.92
C PHE A 59 -6.14 -8.22 -3.67
N CYS A 60 -4.95 -8.83 -3.65
CA CYS A 60 -4.74 -10.17 -4.19
C CYS A 60 -5.19 -11.28 -3.22
N GLY A 61 -5.75 -10.94 -2.06
CA GLY A 61 -6.24 -11.90 -1.06
C GLY A 61 -5.14 -12.46 -0.17
N ASP A 62 -4.00 -11.80 -0.13
CA ASP A 62 -2.84 -12.21 0.65
C ASP A 62 -2.82 -11.54 2.04
N SER A 63 -2.09 -12.11 2.98
CA SER A 63 -2.01 -11.65 4.38
C SER A 63 -0.59 -11.40 4.87
N CYS A 64 0.43 -11.87 4.16
CA CYS A 64 1.82 -11.75 4.57
C CYS A 64 2.56 -10.78 3.67
N ILE A 65 3.30 -9.83 4.27
CA ILE A 65 4.06 -8.83 3.49
C ILE A 65 5.10 -9.49 2.57
N GLU A 66 5.61 -10.66 2.96
CA GLU A 66 6.60 -11.41 2.20
C GLU A 66 6.08 -11.91 0.84
N ASP A 67 4.77 -12.15 0.74
CA ASP A 67 4.12 -12.71 -0.44
C ASP A 67 4.14 -11.76 -1.64
N ILE A 68 4.36 -10.46 -1.39
CA ILE A 68 4.64 -9.52 -2.48
C ILE A 68 5.88 -9.93 -3.27
N THR A 69 6.91 -10.45 -2.59
CA THR A 69 8.20 -10.76 -3.20
C THR A 69 8.22 -12.18 -3.78
N THR A 70 7.56 -13.13 -3.10
CA THR A 70 7.58 -14.55 -3.46
C THR A 70 6.50 -14.91 -4.49
N HIS A 71 5.29 -14.35 -4.37
CA HIS A 71 4.13 -14.77 -5.16
C HIS A 71 3.64 -13.68 -6.13
N LEU A 72 3.61 -12.41 -5.73
CA LEU A 72 2.95 -11.37 -6.53
C LEU A 72 3.87 -10.64 -7.50
N LYS A 73 5.14 -10.40 -7.14
CA LYS A 73 6.05 -9.52 -7.90
C LYS A 73 6.16 -9.90 -9.38
N ASN A 74 6.27 -11.19 -9.69
CA ASN A 74 6.40 -11.68 -11.06
C ASN A 74 5.15 -11.38 -11.90
N HIS A 75 3.96 -11.49 -11.30
CA HIS A 75 2.70 -11.19 -11.98
C HIS A 75 2.49 -9.68 -12.11
N LEU A 76 2.77 -8.92 -11.05
CA LEU A 76 2.61 -7.47 -11.03
C LEU A 76 3.58 -6.76 -11.99
N SER A 77 4.79 -7.32 -12.21
CA SER A 77 5.78 -6.81 -13.16
C SER A 77 5.35 -6.93 -14.63
N LEU A 78 4.24 -7.61 -14.92
CA LEU A 78 3.67 -7.65 -16.27
C LEU A 78 3.04 -6.30 -16.66
N HIS A 79 2.77 -5.42 -15.70
CA HIS A 79 2.29 -4.06 -15.96
C HIS A 79 3.48 -3.10 -16.11
N PRO A 80 3.69 -2.48 -17.28
CA PRO A 80 4.96 -1.82 -17.63
C PRO A 80 5.30 -0.60 -16.76
N THR A 81 4.30 0.10 -16.22
CA THR A 81 4.50 1.28 -15.38
C THR A 81 4.46 0.97 -13.88
N LEU A 82 4.10 -0.26 -13.50
CA LEU A 82 3.88 -0.63 -12.11
C LEU A 82 5.20 -1.01 -11.45
N ARG A 83 5.74 -0.09 -10.65
CA ARG A 83 6.88 -0.39 -9.78
C ARG A 83 6.38 -1.06 -8.50
N THR A 84 6.75 -2.32 -8.29
CA THR A 84 6.44 -3.12 -7.11
C THR A 84 7.67 -3.26 -6.23
N CYS A 85 7.59 -2.77 -4.99
CA CYS A 85 8.71 -2.86 -4.05
C CYS A 85 8.77 -4.22 -3.33
N SER A 86 9.93 -4.51 -2.71
CA SER A 86 10.10 -5.73 -1.92
C SER A 86 9.43 -5.62 -0.56
N SER A 87 9.21 -6.77 0.08
CA SER A 87 8.74 -6.86 1.47
C SER A 87 9.62 -6.04 2.43
N ASP A 88 10.94 -6.15 2.32
CA ASP A 88 11.90 -5.38 3.11
C ASP A 88 11.74 -3.85 2.94
N THR A 89 11.47 -3.40 1.71
CA THR A 89 11.24 -1.99 1.42
C THR A 89 9.95 -1.48 2.09
N ILE A 90 8.89 -2.29 2.05
CA ILE A 90 7.61 -2.01 2.70
C ILE A 90 7.79 -1.93 4.21
N LEU A 91 8.40 -2.95 4.82
CA LEU A 91 8.61 -3.00 6.28
C LEU A 91 9.43 -1.82 6.78
N ARG A 92 10.47 -1.41 6.03
CA ARG A 92 11.24 -0.22 6.37
C ARG A 92 10.39 1.06 6.30
N ALA A 93 9.54 1.19 5.30
CA ALA A 93 8.64 2.35 5.18
C ALA A 93 7.58 2.39 6.28
N ILE A 94 7.01 1.23 6.66
CA ILE A 94 6.10 1.13 7.80
C ILE A 94 6.81 1.62 9.06
N LYS A 95 8.04 1.14 9.31
CA LYS A 95 8.84 1.58 10.46
C LYS A 95 9.15 3.08 10.44
N GLU A 96 9.42 3.66 9.28
CA GLU A 96 9.63 5.11 9.11
C GLU A 96 8.36 5.93 9.42
N LEU A 97 7.18 5.38 9.11
CA LEU A 97 5.89 6.04 9.31
C LEU A 97 5.28 5.77 10.69
N THR A 98 5.82 4.81 11.46
CA THR A 98 5.39 4.52 12.83
C THR A 98 5.70 5.71 13.74
N GLN A 99 4.70 6.14 14.49
CA GLN A 99 4.84 7.12 15.58
C GLN A 99 4.81 6.40 16.93
N GLU A 100 5.53 6.90 17.92
CA GLU A 100 5.45 6.36 19.29
C GLU A 100 4.10 6.67 19.91
N ASN A 101 3.63 5.77 20.77
CA ASN A 101 2.39 6.00 21.50
C ASN A 101 2.61 7.02 22.62
N VAL A 102 1.53 7.73 22.96
CA VAL A 102 1.46 8.66 24.08
C VAL A 102 0.75 7.96 25.24
N LEU A 103 1.45 7.90 26.38
CA LEU A 103 0.88 7.45 27.64
C LEU A 103 0.24 8.61 28.38
N TYR A 104 -1.06 8.48 28.66
CA TYR A 104 -1.82 9.42 29.47
C TYR A 104 -2.29 8.75 30.75
N THR A 105 -1.92 9.32 31.90
CA THR A 105 -2.42 8.87 33.21
C THR A 105 -3.53 9.81 33.67
N SER A 106 -4.74 9.29 33.83
CA SER A 106 -5.86 10.04 34.37
C SER A 106 -5.72 10.35 35.86
N ASP A 107 -6.50 11.30 36.35
CA ASP A 107 -6.59 11.65 37.78
C ASP A 107 -6.98 10.46 38.69
N THR A 108 -7.62 9.43 38.11
CA THR A 108 -7.96 8.18 38.81
C THR A 108 -6.83 7.14 38.84
N GLY A 109 -5.65 7.47 38.30
CA GLY A 109 -4.49 6.59 38.21
C GLY A 109 -4.53 5.58 37.05
N LYS A 110 -5.55 5.62 36.18
CA LYS A 110 -5.62 4.77 34.99
C LYS A 110 -4.70 5.29 33.88
N ASN A 111 -3.91 4.39 33.30
CA ASN A 111 -3.06 4.66 32.15
C ASN A 111 -3.80 4.32 30.85
N TYR A 112 -3.72 5.23 29.88
CA TYR A 112 -4.25 5.09 28.53
C TYR A 112 -3.08 5.20 27.56
N ASP A 113 -2.95 4.20 26.71
CA ASP A 113 -1.95 4.17 25.65
C ASP A 113 -2.65 4.43 24.32
N PHE A 114 -2.27 5.50 23.62
CA PHE A 114 -2.88 5.83 22.32
C PHE A 114 -1.85 6.39 21.34
N ASN A 115 -2.10 6.17 20.06
CA ASN A 115 -1.28 6.70 18.98
C ASN A 115 -2.05 7.79 18.23
N THR A 116 -1.47 8.99 18.10
CA THR A 116 -2.12 10.06 17.35
C THR A 116 -1.97 9.89 15.84
N ALA A 117 -0.87 9.27 15.39
CA ALA A 117 -0.54 8.99 13.99
C ALA A 117 -0.84 10.18 13.06
N ASP A 118 -0.51 11.41 13.49
CA ASP A 118 -1.02 12.65 12.90
C ASP A 118 -0.77 12.74 11.39
N THR A 119 0.42 12.32 10.97
CA THR A 119 0.85 12.29 9.57
C THR A 119 -0.02 11.36 8.73
N LEU A 120 -0.22 10.11 9.17
CA LEU A 120 -1.04 9.13 8.45
C LEU A 120 -2.52 9.49 8.49
N ALA A 121 -2.99 10.03 9.62
CA ALA A 121 -4.34 10.56 9.74
C ALA A 121 -4.57 11.74 8.77
N HIS A 122 -3.56 12.57 8.52
CA HIS A 122 -3.63 13.64 7.54
C HIS A 122 -3.71 13.12 6.11
N VAL A 123 -2.89 12.11 5.75
CA VAL A 123 -2.99 11.42 4.45
C VAL A 123 -4.40 10.88 4.23
N LEU A 124 -4.97 10.18 5.23
CA LEU A 124 -6.33 9.65 5.15
C LEU A 124 -7.37 10.76 4.95
N ARG A 125 -7.29 11.84 5.73
CA ARG A 125 -8.21 12.99 5.59
C ARG A 125 -8.14 13.60 4.20
N MET A 126 -6.94 13.82 3.67
CA MET A 126 -6.78 14.38 2.32
C MET A 126 -7.25 13.42 1.24
N SER A 127 -7.10 12.11 1.47
CA SER A 127 -7.57 11.07 0.55
C SER A 127 -9.10 10.96 0.47
N LEU A 128 -9.82 11.39 1.51
CA LEU A 128 -11.29 11.38 1.57
C LEU A 128 -11.93 12.65 1.00
N LEU A 129 -11.13 13.67 0.66
CA LEU A 129 -11.60 14.95 0.12
C LEU A 129 -11.51 15.04 -1.41
N ILE A 130 -11.01 13.99 -2.05
CA ILE A 130 -10.89 13.82 -3.50
C ILE A 130 -12.05 12.97 -4.02
#